data_AF-D6WLK5-F1
#
_entry.id   AF-D6WLK5-F1
#
_cell.length_a   1.000
_cell.length_b   1.000
_cell.length_c   1.000
_cell.angle_alpha   90.00
_cell.angle_beta   90.00
_cell.angle_gamma   90.00
#
_symmetry.space_group_name_H-M   'P 1'
#
loop_
_entity.id
_entity.type
_entity.pdbx_description
1 polymer ?
#
loop_
_entity_poly.entity_id
_entity_poly.type
_entity_poly.pdbx_seq_one_letter_code
_entity_poly.pdbx_strand_id
1 'polypeptide(L)'
;MAGPSVLKCSRCNHPLSYFPIYQNGNNELICGRCPQPRGANCVRVTCYEVLAFKQEFPCRFAPEGCKENIGPEIAPQHERNCPFRKINKCPTALFTQCSWEGKAVDFTLHCFDDHKEHFARNNSLELSLFESGEYYKIVPCGKEIFIVRIRFDALQNVLFSTAVFCGHEANSGKFTCEVIVEDEAKTLELTLPLVRNFDSVHDTKLELHSLELTAPHIVVKIEIADKSQEKKKSLPSEQVLAYLRCPICKCLMRTPMLFYLGGPTLCRDCNQCLQYFNGRMINVQNFGLHNLIKLGANRCKFYGCDFVANEGDIVDHENNCLFKERIDAWALRIRTLFGRAVGPERVIANRLLDF
;
A
#
# COMPACT_ATOMS: atom_id res chain seq x y z
N MET A 1 -40.76 -6.52 -8.67
CA MET A 1 -40.43 -6.71 -10.09
C MET A 1 -39.18 -7.57 -10.15
N ALA A 2 -39.29 -8.81 -10.62
CA ALA A 2 -38.10 -9.64 -10.85
C ALA A 2 -37.30 -8.99 -11.99
N GLY A 3 -36.04 -8.62 -11.72
CA GLY A 3 -35.16 -8.09 -12.76
C GLY A 3 -34.99 -9.10 -13.91
N PRO A 4 -34.57 -8.66 -15.10
CA PRO A 4 -34.35 -9.54 -16.23
C PRO A 4 -33.43 -10.70 -15.81
N SER A 5 -33.85 -11.93 -16.06
CA SER A 5 -33.09 -13.12 -15.72
C SER A 5 -31.76 -13.12 -16.48
N VAL A 6 -30.67 -12.85 -15.79
CA VAL A 6 -29.31 -12.86 -16.36
C VAL A 6 -28.98 -14.29 -16.78
N LEU A 7 -28.65 -14.49 -18.06
CA LEU A 7 -28.22 -15.79 -18.56
C LEU A 7 -26.87 -16.18 -17.92
N LYS A 8 -26.78 -17.44 -17.48
CA LYS A 8 -25.63 -17.97 -16.74
C LYS A 8 -24.96 -19.10 -17.50
N CYS A 9 -23.66 -19.23 -17.27
CA CYS A 9 -22.87 -20.35 -17.77
C CYS A 9 -23.32 -21.64 -17.08
N SER A 10 -23.58 -22.68 -17.87
CA SER A 10 -23.92 -24.03 -17.39
C SER A 10 -22.83 -24.66 -16.51
N ARG A 11 -21.56 -24.26 -16.69
CA ARG A 11 -20.41 -24.84 -15.96
C ARG A 11 -20.06 -24.11 -14.67
N CYS A 12 -19.96 -22.79 -14.70
CA CYS A 12 -19.52 -22.00 -13.55
C CYS A 12 -20.65 -21.21 -12.88
N ASN A 13 -21.86 -21.25 -13.43
CA ASN A 13 -23.04 -20.53 -12.92
C ASN A 13 -22.86 -19.00 -12.79
N HIS A 14 -21.81 -18.44 -13.40
CA HIS A 14 -21.58 -17.00 -13.48
C HIS A 14 -22.32 -16.39 -14.69
N PRO A 15 -22.62 -15.08 -14.69
CA PRO A 15 -23.15 -14.39 -15.85
C PRO A 15 -22.34 -14.65 -17.12
N LEU A 16 -23.03 -14.81 -18.24
CA LEU A 16 -22.43 -14.94 -19.58
C LEU A 16 -21.90 -13.59 -20.09
N SER A 17 -20.97 -13.01 -19.35
CA SER A 17 -20.32 -11.71 -19.61
C SER A 17 -18.87 -11.81 -20.06
N TYR A 18 -18.33 -13.03 -20.18
CA TYR A 18 -16.92 -13.24 -20.51
C TYR A 18 -16.80 -14.07 -21.77
N PHE A 19 -16.39 -13.40 -22.84
CA PHE A 19 -16.33 -13.96 -24.18
C PHE A 19 -15.05 -14.79 -24.38
N PRO A 20 -15.04 -15.70 -25.37
CA PRO A 20 -16.17 -16.11 -26.24
C PRO A 20 -17.25 -16.93 -25.51
N ILE A 21 -18.47 -16.95 -26.04
CA ILE A 21 -19.59 -17.76 -25.53
C ILE A 21 -19.86 -18.90 -26.51
N TYR A 22 -19.97 -20.12 -26.00
CA TYR A 22 -20.22 -21.32 -26.78
C TYR A 22 -21.52 -22.00 -26.38
N GLN A 23 -22.13 -22.68 -27.34
CA GLN A 23 -23.24 -23.59 -27.14
C GLN A 23 -22.78 -25.00 -27.52
N ASN A 24 -23.03 -25.98 -26.65
CA ASN A 24 -22.76 -27.39 -26.94
C ASN A 24 -23.97 -28.07 -27.60
N GLY A 25 -23.82 -29.36 -27.97
CA GLY A 25 -24.91 -30.15 -28.58
C GLY A 25 -26.15 -30.34 -27.71
N ASN A 26 -26.08 -30.05 -26.40
CA ASN A 26 -27.20 -30.11 -25.46
C ASN A 26 -27.89 -28.74 -25.28
N ASN A 27 -27.57 -27.74 -26.12
CA ASN A 27 -28.02 -26.34 -26.00
C ASN A 27 -27.58 -25.63 -24.70
N GLU A 28 -26.54 -26.12 -24.03
CA GLU A 28 -26.01 -25.47 -22.83
C GLU A 28 -24.99 -24.39 -23.22
N LEU A 29 -25.12 -23.22 -22.59
CA LEU A 29 -24.22 -22.08 -22.81
C LEU A 29 -23.00 -22.15 -21.89
N ILE A 30 -21.80 -21.95 -22.44
CA ILE A 30 -20.52 -22.03 -21.77
C ILE A 30 -19.74 -20.75 -22.04
N CYS A 31 -19.32 -20.03 -21.00
CA CYS A 31 -18.51 -18.81 -21.15
C CYS A 31 -17.02 -19.11 -21.38
N GLY A 32 -16.29 -18.11 -21.85
CA GLY A 32 -14.86 -18.19 -22.16
C GLY A 32 -13.95 -18.40 -20.94
N ARG A 33 -14.49 -18.27 -19.72
CA ARG A 33 -13.77 -18.63 -18.48
C ARG A 33 -13.57 -20.14 -18.34
N CYS A 34 -14.50 -20.93 -18.89
CA CYS A 34 -14.52 -22.37 -18.69
C CYS A 34 -13.76 -23.05 -19.83
N PRO A 35 -12.93 -24.06 -19.55
CA PRO A 35 -12.23 -24.78 -20.59
C PRO A 35 -13.25 -25.42 -21.54
N GLN A 36 -12.99 -25.35 -22.84
CA GLN A 36 -13.82 -26.06 -23.81
C GLN A 36 -13.59 -27.57 -23.67
N PRO A 37 -14.64 -28.40 -23.72
CA PRO A 37 -14.46 -29.84 -23.80
C PRO A 37 -13.74 -30.20 -25.10
N ARG A 38 -12.57 -30.85 -24.99
CA ARG A 38 -11.81 -31.35 -26.14
C ARG A 38 -12.69 -32.32 -26.94
N GLY A 39 -12.91 -32.05 -28.23
CA GLY A 39 -13.69 -32.90 -29.12
C GLY A 39 -15.21 -32.69 -29.11
N ALA A 40 -15.73 -31.71 -28.36
CA ALA A 40 -17.14 -31.36 -28.45
C ALA A 40 -17.42 -30.41 -29.63
N ASN A 41 -18.50 -30.68 -30.37
CA ASN A 41 -19.08 -29.75 -31.33
C ASN A 41 -19.69 -28.56 -30.59
N CYS A 42 -18.84 -27.63 -30.16
CA CYS A 42 -19.24 -26.37 -29.56
C CYS A 42 -19.25 -25.28 -30.64
N VAL A 43 -20.40 -24.63 -30.82
CA VAL A 43 -20.56 -23.51 -31.75
C VAL A 43 -20.50 -22.21 -30.97
N ARG A 44 -19.72 -21.24 -31.44
CA ARG A 44 -19.66 -19.90 -30.83
C ARG A 44 -20.95 -19.15 -31.10
N VAL A 45 -21.58 -18.60 -30.07
CA VAL A 45 -22.87 -17.91 -30.14
C VAL A 45 -22.65 -16.40 -30.32
N THR A 46 -22.20 -16.01 -31.51
CA THR A 46 -21.84 -14.61 -31.81
C THR A 46 -23.03 -13.65 -31.71
N CYS A 47 -24.25 -14.09 -32.03
CA CYS A 47 -25.46 -13.28 -31.89
C CYS A 47 -25.71 -12.87 -30.44
N TYR A 48 -25.51 -13.79 -29.48
CA TYR A 48 -25.59 -13.47 -28.06
C TYR A 48 -24.48 -12.49 -27.66
N GLU A 49 -23.24 -12.70 -28.11
CA GLU A 49 -22.12 -11.80 -27.80
C GLU A 49 -22.40 -10.35 -28.26
N VAL A 50 -22.94 -10.17 -29.47
CA VAL A 50 -23.31 -8.85 -30.01
C VAL A 50 -24.39 -8.16 -29.17
N LEU A 51 -25.38 -8.92 -28.68
CA LEU A 51 -26.43 -8.39 -27.81
C LEU A 51 -25.89 -8.07 -26.41
N ALA A 52 -25.12 -8.99 -25.82
CA ALA A 52 -24.52 -8.85 -24.51
C ALA A 52 -23.52 -7.69 -24.44
N PHE A 53 -22.88 -7.33 -25.55
CA PHE A 53 -21.98 -6.18 -25.61
C PHE A 53 -22.65 -4.84 -25.23
N LYS A 54 -23.98 -4.74 -25.38
CA LYS A 54 -24.76 -3.54 -25.03
C LYS A 54 -25.28 -3.53 -23.60
N GLN A 55 -24.90 -4.52 -22.80
CA GLN A 55 -25.40 -4.71 -21.44
C GLN A 55 -24.25 -4.80 -20.43
N GLU A 56 -24.49 -4.29 -19.24
CA GLU A 56 -23.61 -4.50 -18.08
C GLU A 56 -24.07 -5.71 -17.27
N PHE A 57 -23.11 -6.44 -16.73
CA PHE A 57 -23.34 -7.63 -15.92
C PHE A 57 -22.69 -7.46 -14.56
N PRO A 58 -23.29 -7.98 -13.48
CA PRO A 58 -22.64 -7.97 -12.19
C PRO A 58 -21.31 -8.74 -12.29
N CYS A 59 -20.28 -8.21 -11.63
CA CYS A 59 -19.00 -8.91 -11.50
C CYS A 59 -19.21 -10.33 -10.96
N ARG A 60 -18.41 -11.30 -11.42
CA ARG A 60 -18.46 -12.68 -10.91
C ARG A 60 -18.20 -12.78 -9.40
N PHE A 61 -17.52 -11.78 -8.83
CA PHE A 61 -17.22 -11.65 -7.41
C PHE A 61 -18.26 -10.82 -6.63
N ALA A 62 -19.44 -10.60 -7.22
CA ALA A 62 -20.54 -9.92 -6.55
C ALA A 62 -20.98 -10.62 -5.24
N PRO A 63 -21.05 -11.97 -5.17
CA PRO A 63 -21.31 -12.66 -3.91
C PRO A 63 -20.30 -12.36 -2.80
N GLU A 64 -19.05 -12.06 -3.17
CA GLU A 64 -17.95 -11.74 -2.26
C GLU A 64 -17.92 -10.28 -1.83
N GLY A 65 -18.72 -9.41 -2.46
CA GLY A 65 -18.90 -8.00 -2.09
C GLY A 65 -18.68 -7.00 -3.23
N CYS A 66 -18.31 -7.45 -4.44
CA CYS A 66 -18.14 -6.53 -5.57
C CYS A 66 -19.51 -5.96 -6.01
N LYS A 67 -19.60 -4.63 -6.10
CA LYS A 67 -20.86 -3.95 -6.49
C LYS A 67 -20.86 -3.44 -7.93
N GLU A 68 -19.78 -3.69 -8.67
CA GLU A 68 -19.64 -3.19 -10.05
C GLU A 68 -20.45 -4.02 -11.03
N ASN A 69 -21.15 -3.33 -11.91
CA ASN A 69 -21.69 -3.89 -13.14
C ASN A 69 -20.72 -3.50 -14.27
N ILE A 70 -20.30 -4.50 -15.04
CA ILE A 70 -19.22 -4.39 -16.01
C ILE A 70 -19.66 -4.94 -17.36
N GLY A 71 -19.29 -4.24 -18.42
CA GLY A 71 -19.49 -4.70 -19.80
C GLY A 71 -18.55 -5.87 -20.14
N PRO A 72 -18.88 -6.71 -21.13
CA PRO A 72 -18.06 -7.86 -21.50
C PRO A 72 -16.63 -7.53 -21.94
N GLU A 73 -16.40 -6.36 -22.52
CA GLU A 73 -15.09 -5.91 -22.98
C GLU A 73 -14.10 -5.72 -21.82
N ILE A 74 -14.56 -5.11 -20.73
CA ILE A 74 -13.74 -4.81 -19.56
C ILE A 74 -13.77 -5.93 -18.51
N ALA A 75 -14.70 -6.87 -18.62
CA ALA A 75 -14.89 -7.93 -17.63
C ALA A 75 -13.62 -8.75 -17.36
N PRO A 76 -12.85 -9.22 -18.36
CA PRO A 76 -11.59 -9.92 -18.10
C PRO A 76 -10.59 -9.09 -17.28
N GLN A 77 -10.50 -7.80 -17.60
CA GLN A 77 -9.57 -6.89 -16.95
C GLN A 77 -9.99 -6.56 -15.52
N HIS A 78 -11.27 -6.30 -15.31
CA HIS A 78 -11.84 -6.09 -13.97
C HIS A 78 -11.66 -7.36 -13.13
N GLU A 79 -12.00 -8.55 -13.63
CA GLU A 79 -11.91 -9.79 -12.84
C GLU A 79 -10.48 -10.10 -12.38
N ARG A 80 -9.47 -9.79 -13.19
CA ARG A 80 -8.05 -9.90 -12.79
C ARG A 80 -7.66 -8.94 -11.68
N ASN A 81 -8.33 -7.80 -11.59
CA ASN A 81 -7.98 -6.71 -10.69
C ASN A 81 -8.99 -6.47 -9.56
N CYS A 82 -10.09 -7.21 -9.54
CA CYS A 82 -11.18 -7.02 -8.60
C CYS A 82 -10.66 -7.16 -7.17
N PRO A 83 -10.91 -6.19 -6.26
CA PRO A 83 -10.47 -6.28 -4.87
C PRO A 83 -11.03 -7.51 -4.13
N PHE A 84 -12.17 -8.03 -4.60
CA PHE A 84 -12.85 -9.20 -4.06
C PHE A 84 -12.40 -10.52 -4.69
N ARG A 85 -11.47 -10.49 -5.66
CA ARG A 85 -10.89 -11.71 -6.23
C ARG A 85 -10.17 -12.49 -5.13
N LYS A 86 -10.23 -13.82 -5.21
CA LYS A 86 -9.48 -14.69 -4.31
C LYS A 86 -8.01 -14.79 -4.75
N ILE A 87 -7.12 -14.68 -3.79
CA ILE A 87 -5.70 -15.01 -3.87
C ILE A 87 -5.57 -16.39 -3.24
N ASN A 88 -5.28 -17.39 -4.06
CA ASN A 88 -5.16 -18.79 -3.62
C ASN A 88 -3.74 -19.13 -3.10
N LYS A 89 -2.80 -18.19 -3.21
CA LYS A 89 -1.45 -18.34 -2.68
C LYS A 89 -0.88 -16.97 -2.42
N CYS A 90 -0.40 -16.75 -1.21
CA CYS A 90 0.27 -15.52 -0.84
C CYS A 90 1.46 -15.22 -1.78
N PRO A 91 1.55 -14.04 -2.40
CA PRO A 91 2.70 -13.61 -3.19
C PRO A 91 4.06 -13.71 -2.47
N THR A 92 4.07 -13.59 -1.13
CA THR A 92 5.30 -13.74 -0.34
C THR A 92 5.70 -15.20 -0.13
N ALA A 93 4.84 -16.17 -0.45
CA ALA A 93 5.13 -17.61 -0.31
C ALA A 93 6.27 -18.10 -1.22
N LEU A 94 6.82 -17.23 -2.06
CA LEU A 94 8.05 -17.48 -2.83
C LEU A 94 9.30 -17.44 -1.96
N PHE A 95 9.28 -16.65 -0.88
CA PHE A 95 10.41 -16.46 0.03
C PHE A 95 10.02 -16.62 1.51
N THR A 96 8.76 -16.97 1.78
CA THR A 96 8.22 -17.30 3.09
C THR A 96 7.51 -18.66 3.02
N GLN A 97 7.25 -19.29 4.16
CA GLN A 97 6.43 -20.52 4.23
C GLN A 97 4.92 -20.20 4.37
N CYS A 98 4.50 -19.05 3.86
CA CYS A 98 3.12 -18.58 4.00
C CYS A 98 2.13 -19.43 3.18
N SER A 99 1.07 -19.88 3.85
CA SER A 99 -0.04 -20.62 3.24
C SER A 99 -1.34 -19.79 3.17
N TRP A 100 -1.25 -18.48 3.36
CA TRP A 100 -2.42 -17.62 3.37
C TRP A 100 -3.16 -17.62 2.03
N GLU A 101 -4.48 -17.67 2.15
CA GLU A 101 -5.45 -17.52 1.07
C GLU A 101 -6.54 -16.55 1.53
N GLY A 102 -7.00 -15.67 0.65
CA GLY A 102 -7.97 -14.65 1.02
C GLY A 102 -8.38 -13.76 -0.13
N LYS A 103 -9.07 -12.65 0.14
CA LYS A 103 -9.41 -11.68 -0.90
C LYS A 103 -8.24 -10.73 -1.14
N ALA A 104 -8.12 -10.20 -2.35
CA ALA A 104 -7.06 -9.25 -2.66
C ALA A 104 -7.09 -7.99 -1.77
N VAL A 105 -8.28 -7.53 -1.38
CA VAL A 105 -8.44 -6.40 -0.43
C VAL A 105 -7.85 -6.69 0.96
N ASP A 106 -7.86 -7.95 1.39
CA ASP A 106 -7.35 -8.36 2.70
C ASP A 106 -5.83 -8.63 2.67
N PHE A 107 -5.24 -8.69 1.48
CA PHE A 107 -3.83 -9.04 1.30
C PHE A 107 -2.87 -8.06 1.97
N THR A 108 -3.16 -6.77 1.89
CA THR A 108 -2.33 -5.73 2.52
C THR A 108 -2.25 -5.97 4.02
N LEU A 109 -3.40 -6.18 4.67
CA LEU A 109 -3.47 -6.44 6.10
C LEU A 109 -2.75 -7.74 6.48
N HIS A 110 -2.96 -8.81 5.72
CA HIS A 110 -2.24 -10.07 5.91
C HIS A 110 -0.72 -9.88 5.88
N CYS A 111 -0.20 -9.15 4.90
CA CYS A 111 1.24 -8.87 4.83
C CYS A 111 1.73 -8.20 6.10
N PHE A 112 1.04 -7.16 6.55
CA PHE A 112 1.38 -6.46 7.79
C PHE A 112 1.31 -7.34 9.02
N ASP A 113 0.44 -8.36 9.05
CA ASP A 113 0.33 -9.21 10.21
C ASP A 113 1.34 -10.33 10.26
N ASP A 114 1.56 -10.98 9.13
CA ASP A 114 2.29 -12.25 9.06
C ASP A 114 3.70 -12.12 8.46
N HIS A 115 4.04 -11.01 7.79
CA HIS A 115 5.35 -10.79 7.13
C HIS A 115 6.07 -9.52 7.60
N LYS A 116 5.89 -9.13 8.87
CA LYS A 116 6.41 -7.87 9.46
C LYS A 116 7.92 -7.70 9.30
N GLU A 117 8.66 -8.79 9.36
CA GLU A 117 10.12 -8.86 9.23
C GLU A 117 10.60 -8.55 7.80
N HIS A 118 9.75 -8.73 6.81
CA HIS A 118 10.05 -8.43 5.42
C HIS A 118 9.69 -7.00 5.01
N PHE A 119 9.00 -6.24 5.87
CA PHE A 119 8.76 -4.82 5.64
C PHE A 119 10.07 -4.03 5.65
N ALA A 120 10.22 -3.16 4.68
CA ALA A 120 11.29 -2.17 4.67
C ALA A 120 11.08 -1.17 5.82
N ARG A 121 11.69 -1.43 6.99
CA ARG A 121 11.75 -0.46 8.11
C ARG A 121 12.53 0.79 7.69
N ASN A 122 13.65 0.53 7.03
CA ASN A 122 14.33 1.49 6.20
C ASN A 122 14.24 0.93 4.78
N ASN A 123 13.93 1.79 3.82
CA ASN A 123 13.95 1.47 2.40
C ASN A 123 15.38 1.20 1.89
N SER A 124 16.25 0.61 2.70
CA SER A 124 17.65 0.36 2.44
C SER A 124 18.03 -1.06 2.89
N LEU A 125 18.88 -1.72 2.11
CA LEU A 125 19.42 -3.03 2.36
C LEU A 125 20.94 -2.97 2.20
N GLU A 126 21.69 -3.48 3.16
CA GLU A 126 23.13 -3.66 3.01
C GLU A 126 23.39 -5.03 2.37
N LEU A 127 24.11 -5.06 1.26
CA LEU A 127 24.48 -6.27 0.54
C LEU A 127 25.97 -6.52 0.67
N SER A 128 26.33 -7.75 1.02
CA SER A 128 27.69 -8.25 0.93
C SER A 128 28.00 -8.64 -0.53
N LEU A 129 29.12 -8.14 -1.06
CA LEU A 129 29.55 -8.45 -2.42
C LEU A 129 30.36 -9.76 -2.53
N PHE A 130 30.55 -10.46 -1.41
CA PHE A 130 31.33 -11.70 -1.38
C PHE A 130 30.53 -12.96 -1.72
N GLU A 131 29.21 -12.91 -1.52
CA GLU A 131 28.36 -14.09 -1.63
C GLU A 131 27.15 -13.79 -2.50
N SER A 132 26.84 -14.70 -3.42
CA SER A 132 25.59 -14.64 -4.17
C SER A 132 24.43 -14.82 -3.20
N GLY A 133 23.44 -13.95 -3.30
CA GLY A 133 22.34 -13.90 -2.36
C GLY A 133 21.07 -13.36 -2.98
N GLU A 134 19.95 -13.63 -2.32
CA GLU A 134 18.64 -13.21 -2.77
C GLU A 134 17.83 -12.64 -1.61
N TYR A 135 17.28 -11.46 -1.83
CA TYR A 135 16.65 -10.65 -0.81
C TYR A 135 15.31 -10.15 -1.29
N TYR A 136 14.35 -10.16 -0.37
CA TYR A 136 13.00 -9.71 -0.63
C TYR A 136 12.61 -8.65 0.38
N LYS A 137 12.00 -7.57 -0.12
CA LYS A 137 11.45 -6.48 0.69
C LYS A 137 10.03 -6.17 0.27
N ILE A 138 9.17 -6.04 1.27
CA ILE A 138 7.81 -5.54 1.13
C ILE A 138 7.85 -4.04 1.38
N VAL A 139 7.50 -3.26 0.36
CA VAL A 139 7.52 -1.80 0.40
C VAL A 139 6.09 -1.29 0.25
N PRO A 140 5.47 -0.80 1.33
CA PRO A 140 4.15 -0.18 1.25
C PRO A 140 4.27 1.24 0.69
N CYS A 141 3.38 1.59 -0.24
CA CYS A 141 3.22 2.97 -0.72
C CYS A 141 1.72 3.33 -0.77
N GLY A 142 1.29 4.18 0.16
CA GLY A 142 -0.12 4.49 0.36
C GLY A 142 -0.93 3.25 0.78
N LYS A 143 -1.90 2.84 -0.05
CA LYS A 143 -2.73 1.62 0.15
C LYS A 143 -2.20 0.40 -0.59
N GLU A 144 -1.19 0.60 -1.42
CA GLU A 144 -0.66 -0.43 -2.31
C GLU A 144 0.60 -1.06 -1.74
N ILE A 145 0.83 -2.33 -2.08
CA ILE A 145 2.02 -3.07 -1.68
C ILE A 145 2.85 -3.42 -2.92
N PHE A 146 4.16 -3.27 -2.76
CA PHE A 146 5.17 -3.68 -3.71
C PHE A 146 6.07 -4.72 -3.06
N ILE A 147 6.47 -5.72 -3.82
CA ILE A 147 7.47 -6.71 -3.39
C ILE A 147 8.66 -6.54 -4.32
N VAL A 148 9.78 -6.13 -3.76
CA VAL A 148 11.02 -5.96 -4.50
C VAL A 148 11.95 -7.12 -4.19
N ARG A 149 12.40 -7.79 -5.25
CA ARG A 149 13.40 -8.85 -5.22
C ARG A 149 14.71 -8.29 -5.71
N ILE A 150 15.76 -8.50 -4.93
CA ILE A 150 17.13 -8.15 -5.27
C ILE A 150 17.96 -9.43 -5.19
N ARG A 151 18.56 -9.84 -6.29
CA ARG A 151 19.44 -11.00 -6.37
C ARG A 151 20.82 -10.54 -6.82
N PHE A 152 21.84 -10.88 -6.06
CA PHE A 152 23.23 -10.61 -6.41
C PHE A 152 23.93 -11.90 -6.82
N ASP A 153 24.68 -11.86 -7.92
CA ASP A 153 25.56 -12.93 -8.37
C ASP A 153 27.02 -12.47 -8.21
N ALA A 154 27.72 -13.02 -7.21
CA ALA A 154 29.09 -12.64 -6.90
C ALA A 154 30.10 -13.09 -7.97
N LEU A 155 29.82 -14.19 -8.69
CA LEU A 155 30.71 -14.69 -9.74
C LEU A 155 30.66 -13.80 -10.98
N GLN A 156 29.46 -13.32 -11.30
CA GLN A 156 29.25 -12.40 -12.43
C GLN A 156 29.32 -10.93 -12.01
N ASN A 157 29.38 -10.61 -10.72
CA ASN A 157 29.24 -9.26 -10.17
C ASN A 157 28.06 -8.48 -10.79
N VAL A 158 26.91 -9.15 -10.90
CA VAL A 158 25.66 -8.58 -11.45
C VAL A 158 24.58 -8.56 -10.38
N LEU A 159 23.93 -7.41 -10.25
CA LEU A 159 22.72 -7.23 -9.47
C LEU A 159 21.50 -7.36 -10.37
N PHE A 160 20.57 -8.22 -9.99
CA PHE A 160 19.28 -8.42 -10.66
C PHE A 160 18.19 -7.89 -9.75
N SER A 161 17.36 -6.99 -10.26
CA SER A 161 16.30 -6.36 -9.49
C SER A 161 14.96 -6.44 -10.22
N THR A 162 13.90 -6.80 -9.48
CA THR A 162 12.54 -6.94 -10.01
C THR A 162 11.54 -6.44 -8.97
N ALA A 163 10.61 -5.60 -9.39
CA ALA A 163 9.55 -5.07 -8.54
C ALA A 163 8.18 -5.61 -8.97
N VAL A 164 7.50 -6.30 -8.08
CA VAL A 164 6.15 -6.80 -8.27
C VAL A 164 5.16 -5.86 -7.60
N PHE A 165 4.20 -5.36 -8.38
CA PHE A 165 3.09 -4.57 -7.86
C PHE A 165 1.90 -5.47 -7.52
N CYS A 166 1.49 -5.49 -6.25
CA CYS A 166 0.41 -6.34 -5.77
C CYS A 166 -0.98 -5.67 -5.80
N GLY A 167 -1.05 -4.43 -6.28
CA GLY A 167 -2.27 -3.61 -6.31
C GLY A 167 -3.13 -3.73 -7.56
N HIS A 168 -4.06 -2.78 -7.75
CA HIS A 168 -4.97 -2.75 -8.90
C HIS A 168 -4.28 -2.23 -10.17
N GLU A 169 -4.35 -2.93 -11.32
CA GLU A 169 -3.53 -2.60 -12.51
C GLU A 169 -3.73 -1.19 -13.05
N ALA A 170 -4.94 -0.65 -12.97
CA ALA A 170 -5.20 0.74 -13.33
C ALA A 170 -4.31 1.75 -12.56
N ASN A 171 -3.73 1.34 -11.45
CA ASN A 171 -2.80 2.13 -10.65
C ASN A 171 -1.32 1.82 -10.96
N SER A 172 -0.96 0.74 -11.65
CA SER A 172 0.45 0.38 -11.86
C SER A 172 1.22 1.46 -12.61
N GLY A 173 0.59 2.09 -13.61
CA GLY A 173 1.18 3.20 -14.37
C GLY A 173 1.36 4.50 -13.56
N LYS A 174 0.77 4.59 -12.37
CA LYS A 174 0.91 5.75 -11.48
C LYS A 174 2.19 5.68 -10.66
N PHE A 175 2.83 4.54 -10.57
CA PHE A 175 4.01 4.37 -9.71
C PHE A 175 5.28 4.16 -10.53
N THR A 176 6.39 4.59 -9.96
CA THR A 176 7.75 4.20 -10.35
C THR A 176 8.43 3.57 -9.18
N CYS A 177 9.19 2.51 -9.44
CA CYS A 177 10.07 1.90 -8.46
C CYS A 177 11.50 2.15 -8.93
N GLU A 178 12.32 2.70 -8.05
CA GLU A 178 13.72 2.98 -8.29
C GLU A 178 14.56 2.24 -7.27
N VAL A 179 15.62 1.61 -7.74
CA VAL A 179 16.64 0.97 -6.92
C VAL A 179 17.90 1.81 -7.03
N ILE A 180 18.31 2.35 -5.90
CA ILE A 180 19.47 3.23 -5.78
C ILE A 180 20.57 2.43 -5.09
N VAL A 181 21.66 2.17 -5.80
CA VAL A 181 22.84 1.48 -5.26
C VAL A 181 23.87 2.53 -4.88
N GLU A 182 24.19 2.61 -3.58
CA GLU A 182 25.16 3.52 -3.01
C GLU A 182 26.39 2.75 -2.52
N ASP A 183 27.56 3.22 -2.95
CA ASP A 183 28.87 2.95 -2.37
C ASP A 183 29.41 4.26 -1.77
N GLU A 184 30.48 4.20 -0.98
CA GLU A 184 31.07 5.37 -0.31
C GLU A 184 31.41 6.52 -1.27
N ALA A 185 31.69 6.22 -2.54
CA ALA A 185 32.11 7.18 -3.55
C ALA A 185 31.10 7.43 -4.68
N LYS A 186 30.13 6.54 -4.92
CA LYS A 186 29.27 6.56 -6.12
C LYS A 186 27.85 6.10 -5.83
N THR A 187 26.90 6.69 -6.55
CA THR A 187 25.48 6.32 -6.52
C THR A 187 25.02 5.97 -7.93
N LEU A 188 24.31 4.85 -8.08
CA LEU A 188 23.64 4.46 -9.31
C LEU A 188 22.15 4.31 -9.08
N GLU A 189 21.36 4.80 -10.01
CA GLU A 189 19.90 4.73 -9.95
C GLU A 189 19.38 3.86 -11.09
N LEU A 190 18.46 2.96 -10.75
CA LEU A 190 17.86 2.02 -11.69
C LEU A 190 16.35 2.03 -11.56
N THR A 191 15.66 2.49 -12.59
CA THR A 191 14.19 2.40 -12.65
C THR A 191 13.78 0.97 -13.01
N LEU A 192 12.98 0.35 -12.14
CA LEU A 192 12.46 -1.00 -12.35
C LEU A 192 11.10 -0.99 -13.05
N PRO A 193 10.86 -1.91 -14.01
CA PRO A 193 9.52 -2.16 -14.50
C PRO A 193 8.69 -2.81 -13.38
N LEU A 194 7.47 -2.31 -13.19
CA LEU A 194 6.50 -2.90 -12.28
C LEU A 194 5.79 -4.07 -12.97
N VAL A 195 6.09 -5.28 -12.50
CA VAL A 195 5.53 -6.53 -13.04
C VAL A 195 4.51 -7.16 -12.09
N ARG A 196 3.88 -8.26 -12.51
CA ARG A 196 2.84 -8.96 -11.73
C ARG A 196 3.31 -10.23 -11.05
N ASN A 197 4.43 -10.76 -11.50
CA ASN A 197 5.03 -11.99 -11.05
C ASN A 197 6.55 -11.87 -11.13
N PHE A 198 7.23 -12.65 -10.29
CA PHE A 198 8.66 -12.83 -10.45
C PHE A 198 8.88 -13.82 -11.59
N ASP A 199 9.37 -13.31 -12.71
CA ASP A 199 9.88 -14.08 -13.83
C ASP A 199 11.28 -13.56 -14.15
N SER A 200 12.24 -14.45 -14.39
CA SER A 200 13.62 -14.07 -14.70
C SER A 200 13.73 -13.26 -15.99
N VAL A 201 12.73 -13.35 -16.87
CA VAL A 201 12.63 -12.52 -18.08
C VAL A 201 12.45 -11.04 -17.75
N HIS A 202 11.96 -10.71 -16.55
CA HIS A 202 11.70 -9.34 -16.11
C HIS A 202 12.79 -8.77 -15.20
N ASP A 203 13.85 -9.53 -14.94
CA ASP A 203 14.97 -9.06 -14.11
C ASP A 203 15.71 -7.92 -14.83
N THR A 204 15.75 -6.76 -14.18
CA THR A 204 16.59 -5.65 -14.62
C THR A 204 18.00 -5.89 -14.10
N LYS A 205 18.97 -5.93 -15.01
CA LYS A 205 20.37 -6.23 -14.69
C LYS A 205 21.17 -4.96 -14.52
N LEU A 206 22.00 -4.92 -13.49
CA LEU A 206 22.97 -3.87 -13.23
C LEU A 206 24.34 -4.49 -13.01
N GLU A 207 25.28 -4.20 -13.92
CA GLU A 207 26.65 -4.70 -13.84
C GLU A 207 27.48 -3.81 -12.91
N LEU A 208 27.88 -4.37 -11.77
CA LEU A 208 28.60 -3.62 -10.75
C LEU A 208 30.09 -3.43 -11.06
N HIS A 209 30.65 -4.11 -12.05
CA HIS A 209 32.06 -3.89 -12.46
C HIS A 209 32.34 -2.46 -12.92
N SER A 210 31.30 -1.74 -13.36
CA SER A 210 31.38 -0.34 -13.75
C SER A 210 31.56 0.60 -12.54
N LEU A 211 31.17 0.12 -11.36
CA LEU A 211 31.46 0.74 -10.09
C LEU A 211 32.83 0.23 -9.65
N GLU A 212 33.83 1.10 -9.63
CA GLU A 212 35.10 0.86 -8.95
C GLU A 212 34.84 0.78 -7.43
N LEU A 213 34.19 -0.29 -7.01
CA LEU A 213 33.69 -0.49 -5.65
C LEU A 213 34.86 -0.49 -4.67
N THR A 214 34.84 0.44 -3.73
CA THR A 214 35.90 0.56 -2.72
C THR A 214 35.57 -0.21 -1.46
N ALA A 215 34.28 -0.39 -1.18
CA ALA A 215 33.80 -1.08 0.00
C ALA A 215 33.39 -2.54 -0.29
N PRO A 216 33.53 -3.44 0.70
CA PRO A 216 33.04 -4.82 0.61
C PRO A 216 31.50 -4.95 0.68
N HIS A 217 30.82 -3.85 1.02
CA HIS A 217 29.39 -3.76 1.20
C HIS A 217 28.83 -2.59 0.39
N ILE A 218 27.65 -2.78 -0.19
CA ILE A 218 26.90 -1.71 -0.86
C ILE A 218 25.56 -1.53 -0.17
N VAL A 219 25.05 -0.30 -0.17
CA VAL A 219 23.71 0.01 0.35
C VAL A 219 22.77 0.15 -0.83
N VAL A 220 21.77 -0.72 -0.89
CA VAL A 220 20.72 -0.67 -1.90
C VAL A 220 19.46 -0.06 -1.30
N LYS A 221 19.13 1.16 -1.72
CA LYS A 221 17.89 1.84 -1.38
C LYS A 221 16.80 1.55 -2.41
N ILE A 222 15.55 1.49 -1.97
CA ILE A 222 14.37 1.21 -2.78
C ILE A 222 13.39 2.36 -2.60
N GLU A 223 13.16 3.14 -3.64
CA GLU A 223 12.23 4.26 -3.61
C GLU A 223 11.03 3.97 -4.50
N ILE A 224 9.84 4.27 -3.99
CA ILE A 224 8.59 4.12 -4.74
C ILE A 224 7.90 5.47 -4.79
N ALA A 225 7.88 6.08 -5.97
CA ALA A 225 7.25 7.36 -6.21
C ALA A 225 5.86 7.16 -6.85
N ASP A 226 4.90 7.95 -6.39
CA ASP A 226 3.60 8.10 -7.06
C ASP A 226 3.68 9.31 -8.00
N LYS A 227 3.66 9.07 -9.31
CA LYS A 227 3.68 10.10 -10.36
C LYS A 227 2.52 11.08 -10.24
N SER A 228 1.41 10.68 -9.63
CA SER A 228 0.29 11.61 -9.39
C SER A 228 0.62 12.67 -8.34
N GLN A 229 1.65 12.45 -7.53
CA GLN A 229 2.09 13.32 -6.43
C GLN A 229 3.27 14.25 -6.80
N GLU A 230 3.87 14.10 -7.99
CA GLU A 230 5.06 14.88 -8.44
C GLU A 230 4.84 16.41 -8.53
N LYS A 231 3.60 16.90 -8.40
CA LYS A 231 3.32 18.34 -8.21
C LYS A 231 3.42 18.78 -6.75
N LYS A 232 4.44 18.35 -5.98
CA LYS A 232 4.67 18.84 -4.61
C LYS A 232 5.92 19.70 -4.49
N LYS A 233 5.65 20.95 -4.11
CA LYS A 233 6.57 22.05 -3.81
C LYS A 233 7.73 21.58 -2.92
N SER A 234 8.93 22.08 -3.20
CA SER A 234 10.13 21.88 -2.37
C SER A 234 9.81 22.09 -0.88
N LEU A 235 10.25 21.15 -0.06
CA LEU A 235 10.08 21.24 1.39
C LEU A 235 10.80 22.48 1.93
N PRO A 236 10.24 23.16 2.95
CA PRO A 236 10.97 24.16 3.72
C PRO A 236 12.22 23.56 4.37
N SER A 237 13.28 24.37 4.53
CA SER A 237 14.50 23.93 5.23
C SER A 237 14.19 23.43 6.65
N GLU A 238 14.99 22.50 7.16
CA GLU A 238 14.78 21.87 8.47
C GLU A 238 14.74 22.88 9.63
N GLN A 239 15.45 24.00 9.50
CA GLN A 239 15.40 25.11 10.43
C GLN A 239 13.99 25.74 10.51
N VAL A 240 13.31 25.89 9.37
CA VAL A 240 11.93 26.40 9.33
C VAL A 240 10.96 25.40 9.97
N LEU A 241 11.15 24.09 9.70
CA LEU A 241 10.32 23.04 10.30
C LEU A 241 10.47 22.97 11.82
N ALA A 242 11.64 23.30 12.37
CA ALA A 242 11.87 23.34 13.82
C ALA A 242 10.99 24.39 14.52
N TYR A 243 10.80 25.57 13.93
CA TYR A 243 9.89 26.61 14.46
C TYR A 243 8.40 26.24 14.37
N LEU A 244 8.06 25.25 13.54
CA LEU A 244 6.71 24.76 13.36
C LEU A 244 6.37 23.54 14.24
N ARG A 245 7.31 23.08 15.08
CA ARG A 245 7.04 21.97 16.01
C ARG A 245 6.34 22.48 17.26
N CYS A 246 5.33 21.73 17.70
CA CYS A 246 4.67 21.98 18.96
C CYS A 246 5.69 21.80 20.11
N PRO A 247 5.77 22.73 21.06
CA PRO A 247 6.67 22.60 22.20
C PRO A 247 6.32 21.42 23.12
N ILE A 248 5.06 20.95 23.10
CA ILE A 248 4.57 19.85 23.93
C ILE A 248 4.88 18.51 23.28
N CYS A 249 4.26 18.19 22.14
CA CYS A 249 4.42 16.87 21.51
C CYS A 249 5.65 16.75 20.62
N LYS A 250 6.36 17.85 20.32
CA LYS A 250 7.54 17.92 19.43
C LYS A 250 7.27 17.51 17.97
N CYS A 251 6.03 17.16 17.62
CA CYS A 251 5.57 16.99 16.25
C CYS A 251 5.33 18.35 15.58
N LEU A 252 5.33 18.40 14.25
CA LEU A 252 4.82 19.54 13.49
C LEU A 252 3.39 19.87 13.93
N MET A 253 3.14 21.16 14.20
CA MET A 253 1.83 21.64 14.63
C MET A 253 0.77 21.35 13.57
N ARG A 254 -0.44 20.99 14.02
CA ARG A 254 -1.58 20.71 13.15
C ARG A 254 -2.60 21.82 13.24
N THR A 255 -3.27 22.09 12.13
CA THR A 255 -4.30 23.11 12.11
C THR A 255 -5.62 22.57 12.65
N PRO A 256 -6.43 23.40 13.34
CA PRO A 256 -6.14 24.77 13.76
C PRO A 256 -5.08 24.83 14.88
N MET A 257 -4.10 25.72 14.70
CA MET A 257 -3.12 26.06 15.74
C MET A 257 -3.74 27.00 16.76
N LEU A 258 -3.34 26.85 18.02
CA LEU A 258 -3.79 27.69 19.11
C LEU A 258 -2.68 28.64 19.55
N PHE A 259 -3.00 29.92 19.64
CA PHE A 259 -2.06 30.97 20.01
C PHE A 259 -2.34 31.47 21.42
N TYR A 260 -1.28 31.58 22.20
CA TYR A 260 -1.30 32.18 23.52
C TYR A 260 -0.76 33.60 23.42
N LEU A 261 -1.46 34.57 24.01
CA LEU A 261 -0.97 35.94 24.07
C LEU A 261 0.33 35.95 24.89
N GLY A 262 1.47 36.19 24.22
CA GLY A 262 2.80 36.14 24.83
C GLY A 262 3.35 34.72 25.08
N GLY A 263 2.73 33.67 24.52
CA GLY A 263 3.13 32.28 24.72
C GLY A 263 3.42 31.52 23.40
N PRO A 264 3.83 30.25 23.50
CA PRO A 264 4.13 29.44 22.31
C PRO A 264 2.84 29.02 21.58
N THR A 265 3.01 28.62 20.31
CA THR A 265 1.91 28.07 19.50
C THR A 265 1.78 26.57 19.79
N LEU A 266 0.56 26.08 19.96
CA LEU A 266 0.27 24.67 20.30
C LEU A 266 -0.61 23.98 19.23
N CYS A 267 -0.48 22.65 19.13
CA CYS A 267 -1.45 21.81 18.43
C CYS A 267 -2.80 21.81 19.13
N ARG A 268 -3.88 21.66 18.34
CA ARG A 268 -5.25 21.45 18.85
C ARG A 268 -5.33 20.32 19.88
N ASP A 269 -4.72 19.18 19.59
CA ASP A 269 -4.80 18.00 20.47
C ASP A 269 -3.98 18.18 21.76
N CYS A 270 -2.98 19.05 21.71
CA CYS A 270 -2.10 19.38 22.82
C CYS A 270 -2.70 20.45 23.75
N ASN A 271 -3.91 20.92 23.43
CA ASN A 271 -4.66 21.89 24.22
C ASN A 271 -5.20 21.33 25.54
N GLN A 272 -5.02 20.04 25.83
CA GLN A 272 -5.36 19.49 27.14
C GLN A 272 -4.17 19.52 28.11
N CYS A 273 -2.95 19.65 27.58
CA CYS A 273 -1.71 19.73 28.36
C CYS A 273 -1.43 21.14 28.92
N LEU A 274 -2.46 21.97 29.08
CA LEU A 274 -2.36 23.41 29.34
C LEU A 274 -2.12 23.82 30.79
N GLN A 275 -2.20 22.89 31.73
CA GLN A 275 -1.95 23.18 33.14
C GLN A 275 -0.56 23.80 33.41
N TYR A 276 0.32 23.84 32.42
CA TYR A 276 1.66 24.41 32.49
C TYR A 276 1.77 25.88 32.00
N PHE A 277 0.72 26.50 31.44
CA PHE A 277 0.80 27.86 30.90
C PHE A 277 -0.28 28.80 31.50
N ASN A 278 0.16 29.84 32.21
CA ASN A 278 -0.71 30.84 32.87
C ASN A 278 -1.24 31.96 31.93
N GLY A 279 -1.51 31.65 30.67
CA GLY A 279 -1.87 32.64 29.64
C GLY A 279 -3.36 32.64 29.24
N ARG A 280 -3.89 33.82 28.86
CA ARG A 280 -5.24 33.94 28.27
C ARG A 280 -5.20 33.49 26.80
N MET A 281 -6.01 32.48 26.46
CA MET A 281 -6.12 32.00 25.08
C MET A 281 -6.74 33.04 24.17
N ILE A 282 -6.15 33.20 22.98
CA ILE A 282 -6.83 33.87 21.88
C ILE A 282 -6.87 32.88 20.73
N ASN A 283 -8.08 32.47 20.36
CA ASN A 283 -8.30 31.58 19.22
C ASN A 283 -8.20 32.39 17.92
N VAL A 284 -6.99 32.82 17.58
CA VAL A 284 -6.70 33.50 16.31
C VAL A 284 -5.98 32.54 15.40
N GLN A 285 -6.49 32.32 14.19
CA GLN A 285 -5.77 31.54 13.19
C GLN A 285 -4.71 32.41 12.53
N ASN A 286 -3.43 32.04 12.67
CA ASN A 286 -2.36 32.62 11.85
C ASN A 286 -2.32 31.89 10.49
N PHE A 287 -2.97 32.48 9.49
CA PHE A 287 -3.03 31.95 8.13
C PHE A 287 -1.65 31.80 7.47
N GLY A 288 -0.66 32.60 7.87
CA GLY A 288 0.72 32.50 7.36
C GLY A 288 1.41 31.22 7.82
N LEU A 289 1.42 30.96 9.13
CA LEU A 289 1.96 29.71 9.69
C LEU A 289 1.17 28.48 9.18
N HIS A 290 -0.14 28.62 9.02
CA HIS A 290 -1.00 27.59 8.46
C HIS A 290 -0.55 27.20 7.04
N ASN A 291 -0.22 28.18 6.19
CA ASN A 291 0.28 27.92 4.85
C ASN A 291 1.69 27.33 4.83
N LEU A 292 2.54 27.63 5.81
CA LEU A 292 3.87 27.02 5.92
C LEU A 292 3.81 25.56 6.38
N ILE A 293 2.92 25.23 7.31
CA ILE A 293 2.70 23.84 7.77
C ILE A 293 2.21 22.96 6.62
N LYS A 294 1.38 23.48 5.72
CA LYS A 294 0.95 22.78 4.51
C LYS A 294 2.09 22.40 3.57
N LEU A 295 3.24 23.07 3.65
CA LEU A 295 4.44 22.76 2.88
C LEU A 295 5.35 21.75 3.59
N GLY A 296 5.19 21.54 4.90
CA GLY A 296 5.96 20.57 5.66
C GLY A 296 5.46 19.15 5.51
N ALA A 297 6.37 18.18 5.50
CA ALA A 297 6.03 16.76 5.57
C ALA A 297 5.83 16.33 7.04
N ASN A 298 4.60 15.98 7.38
CA ASN A 298 4.17 15.48 8.68
C ASN A 298 4.29 13.96 8.73
N ARG A 299 4.83 13.44 9.83
CA ARG A 299 4.82 12.00 10.12
C ARG A 299 3.46 11.58 10.68
N CYS A 300 3.07 10.34 10.37
CA CYS A 300 1.87 9.73 10.90
C CYS A 300 1.97 9.65 12.43
N LYS A 301 0.87 9.94 13.13
CA LYS A 301 0.85 9.90 14.61
C LYS A 301 0.83 8.50 15.21
N PHE A 302 0.51 7.47 14.42
CA PHE A 302 0.35 6.11 14.95
C PHE A 302 1.70 5.40 15.04
N TYR A 303 2.01 4.86 16.21
CA TYR A 303 3.29 4.21 16.48
C TYR A 303 3.54 3.02 15.53
N GLY A 304 4.73 2.99 14.92
CA GLY A 304 5.10 2.00 13.91
C GLY A 304 4.73 2.36 12.47
N CYS A 305 4.09 3.51 12.26
CA CYS A 305 3.83 4.03 10.92
C CYS A 305 4.89 5.06 10.50
N ASP A 306 5.73 4.70 9.53
CA ASP A 306 6.77 5.59 8.99
C ASP A 306 6.26 6.51 7.86
N PHE A 307 4.95 6.55 7.62
CA PHE A 307 4.36 7.37 6.57
C PHE A 307 4.56 8.87 6.85
N VAL A 308 5.07 9.59 5.84
CA VAL A 308 5.29 11.04 5.91
C VAL A 308 4.62 11.70 4.71
N ALA A 309 3.74 12.68 4.96
CA ALA A 309 3.07 13.42 3.89
C ALA A 309 2.69 14.85 4.33
N ASN A 310 2.22 15.67 3.41
CA ASN A 310 1.72 17.01 3.74
C ASN A 310 0.41 16.94 4.55
N GLU A 311 -0.05 18.09 5.08
CA GLU A 311 -1.19 18.13 6.01
C GLU A 311 -2.50 17.50 5.47
N GLY A 312 -2.78 17.60 4.17
CA GLY A 312 -3.97 16.96 3.58
C GLY A 312 -3.85 15.44 3.59
N ASP A 313 -2.79 14.94 2.97
CA ASP A 313 -2.60 13.50 2.76
C ASP A 313 -2.26 12.77 4.06
N ILE A 314 -1.64 13.44 5.04
CA ILE A 314 -1.36 12.86 6.35
C ILE A 314 -2.64 12.65 7.16
N VAL A 315 -3.61 13.57 7.06
CA VAL A 315 -4.90 13.42 7.75
C VAL A 315 -5.71 12.31 7.10
N ASP A 316 -5.73 12.24 5.76
CA ASP A 316 -6.37 11.16 5.03
C ASP A 316 -5.73 9.81 5.32
N HIS A 317 -4.39 9.76 5.33
CA HIS A 317 -3.66 8.58 5.75
C HIS A 317 -4.03 8.18 7.18
N GLU A 318 -3.97 9.09 8.16
CA GLU A 318 -4.26 8.79 9.56
C GLU A 318 -5.69 8.31 9.79
N ASN A 319 -6.65 8.86 9.09
CA ASN A 319 -8.04 8.41 9.17
C ASN A 319 -8.17 6.94 8.75
N ASN A 320 -7.32 6.50 7.81
CA ASN A 320 -7.27 5.16 7.24
C ASN A 320 -6.00 4.39 7.65
N CYS A 321 -5.28 4.85 8.66
CA CYS A 321 -3.96 4.32 8.95
C CYS A 321 -4.14 2.96 9.61
N LEU A 322 -3.48 1.96 9.06
CA LEU A 322 -3.59 0.59 9.55
C LEU A 322 -3.06 0.44 10.99
N PHE A 323 -2.19 1.35 11.43
CA PHE A 323 -1.68 1.38 12.81
C PHE A 323 -2.66 2.04 13.80
N LYS A 324 -3.76 2.64 13.33
CA LYS A 324 -4.81 3.23 14.16
C LYS A 324 -5.53 2.18 15.01
N GLU A 325 -5.94 1.08 14.40
CA GLU A 325 -6.70 0.01 15.06
C GLU A 325 -5.87 -0.72 16.12
N ARG A 326 -4.54 -0.70 16.01
CA ARG A 326 -3.63 -1.27 17.00
C ARG A 326 -3.58 -0.48 18.30
N ILE A 327 -3.63 0.86 18.25
CA ILE A 327 -3.72 1.68 19.47
C ILE A 327 -5.08 1.45 20.13
N ASP A 328 -6.16 1.37 19.36
CA ASP A 328 -7.49 1.11 19.93
C ASP A 328 -7.56 -0.29 20.58
N ALA A 329 -7.00 -1.32 19.96
CA ALA A 329 -6.93 -2.66 20.52
C ALA A 329 -5.96 -2.78 21.71
N TRP A 330 -4.82 -2.08 21.69
CA TRP A 330 -3.84 -2.04 22.79
C TRP A 330 -4.37 -1.22 23.97
N ALA A 331 -4.99 -0.07 23.72
CA ALA A 331 -5.67 0.74 24.72
C ALA A 331 -6.87 -0.01 25.33
N LEU A 332 -7.61 -0.79 24.55
CA LEU A 332 -8.68 -1.65 25.06
C LEU A 332 -8.12 -2.77 25.94
N ARG A 333 -6.98 -3.39 25.57
CA ARG A 333 -6.26 -4.38 26.37
C ARG A 333 -5.70 -3.81 27.68
N ILE A 334 -5.11 -2.62 27.64
CA ILE A 334 -4.66 -1.90 28.86
C ILE A 334 -5.86 -1.54 29.73
N ARG A 335 -6.97 -1.05 29.17
CA ARG A 335 -8.20 -0.80 29.93
C ARG A 335 -8.80 -2.07 30.53
N THR A 336 -8.66 -3.23 29.90
CA THR A 336 -9.12 -4.51 30.47
C THR A 336 -8.17 -5.04 31.55
N LEU A 337 -6.85 -4.85 31.38
CA LEU A 337 -5.85 -5.29 32.35
C LEU A 337 -5.78 -4.38 33.59
N PHE A 338 -5.94 -3.07 33.41
CA PHE A 338 -5.85 -2.06 34.47
C PHE A 338 -7.19 -1.49 34.91
N GLY A 339 -8.31 -1.90 34.30
CA GLY A 339 -9.66 -1.48 34.69
C GLY A 339 -10.10 -1.93 36.08
N ARG A 340 -9.33 -2.82 36.73
CA ARG A 340 -9.50 -3.24 38.13
C ARG A 340 -8.50 -2.63 39.10
N ALA A 341 -7.54 -1.82 38.63
CA ALA A 341 -6.52 -1.22 39.49
C ALA A 341 -7.09 -0.01 40.25
N VAL A 342 -6.96 -0.02 41.58
CA VAL A 342 -7.32 1.08 42.48
C VAL A 342 -6.03 1.68 43.04
N GLY A 343 -5.70 2.92 42.69
CA GLY A 343 -4.53 3.64 43.21
C GLY A 343 -3.59 4.21 42.13
N PRO A 344 -2.33 4.53 42.47
CA PRO A 344 -1.39 5.29 41.62
C PRO A 344 -1.06 4.61 40.29
N GLU A 345 -1.28 3.30 40.18
CA GLU A 345 -1.18 2.52 38.94
C GLU A 345 -2.15 3.00 37.85
N ARG A 346 -3.32 3.53 38.23
CA ARG A 346 -4.30 4.12 37.29
C ARG A 346 -3.81 5.44 36.70
N VAL A 347 -3.00 6.20 37.46
CA VAL A 347 -2.41 7.46 37.00
C VAL A 347 -1.27 7.20 36.00
N ILE A 348 -0.48 6.14 36.22
CA ILE A 348 0.57 5.71 35.31
C ILE A 348 -0.03 5.13 34.02
N ALA A 349 -1.10 4.32 34.12
CA ALA A 349 -1.80 3.77 32.96
C ALA A 349 -2.45 4.85 32.09
N ASN A 350 -3.03 5.90 32.69
CA ASN A 350 -3.56 7.03 31.92
C ASN A 350 -2.44 7.83 31.24
N ARG A 351 -1.30 8.05 31.91
CA ARG A 351 -0.16 8.72 31.28
C ARG A 351 0.43 7.93 30.10
N LEU A 352 0.41 6.60 30.15
CA LEU A 352 0.85 5.73 29.04
C LEU A 352 -0.15 5.67 27.87
N LEU A 353 -1.40 6.08 28.08
CA LEU A 353 -2.43 6.19 27.03
C LEU A 353 -2.44 7.58 26.35
N ASP A 354 -1.82 8.58 26.98
CA ASP A 354 -1.72 9.97 26.50
C ASP A 354 -0.42 10.24 25.70
N PHE A 355 0.49 9.26 25.60
CA PHE A 355 1.66 9.22 24.70
C PHE A 355 1.42 8.21 23.59
#